data_AF-A0A8D8VYV3-F1
#
_entry.id   AF-A0A8D8VYV3-F1
#
_cell.length_a   1.000
_cell.length_b   1.000
_cell.length_c   1.000
_cell.angle_alpha   90.00
_cell.angle_beta   90.00
_cell.angle_gamma   90.00
#
_symmetry.space_group_name_H-M   'P 1'
#
loop_
_entity.id
_entity.type
_entity.pdbx_description
1 polymer ?
#
loop_
_entity_poly.entity_id
_entity_poly.type
_entity_poly.pdbx_seq_one_letter_code
_entity_poly.pdbx_strand_id
1 'polypeptide(L)'
;KKKLYYLFLFNYIRARELNHRKFKSLLQELNSHYSDVLLHTAVRWLCRGKVLERFYSLRHEIILFLQENKKVLYSELENDSWWCILAFLCDITEKLGELNRGLQGENKIISEMASKVFAFEDKLKLYSEEIQNSVLIHFPTVVRAKEDDINISPQIYGIMTKYLSSLTEEFKRRFQELRNKHLITAFYS
;
A
#
# COMPACT_ATOMS: atom_id res chain seq x y z
N LYS A 1 -8.69 -7.99 -12.95
CA LYS A 1 -9.28 -6.73 -13.48
C LYS A 1 -9.13 -5.51 -12.54
N LYS A 2 -9.26 -5.64 -11.20
CA LYS A 2 -9.15 -4.49 -10.25
C LYS A 2 -7.78 -3.78 -10.17
N LYS A 3 -6.66 -4.47 -10.43
CA LYS A 3 -5.28 -3.92 -10.36
C LYS A 3 -4.96 -2.84 -11.41
N LEU A 4 -5.87 -2.57 -12.36
CA LEU A 4 -5.70 -1.63 -13.46
C LEU A 4 -6.35 -0.25 -13.26
N TYR A 5 -7.26 -0.08 -12.30
CA TYR A 5 -8.10 1.13 -12.27
C TYR A 5 -7.42 2.37 -11.70
N TYR A 6 -6.71 2.27 -10.57
CA TYR A 6 -5.95 3.42 -10.06
C TYR A 6 -4.87 3.85 -11.07
N LEU A 7 -4.24 2.88 -11.76
CA LEU A 7 -3.30 3.16 -12.86
C LEU A 7 -3.99 3.83 -14.05
N PHE A 8 -5.21 3.44 -14.39
CA PHE A 8 -6.00 4.06 -15.45
C PHE A 8 -6.34 5.52 -15.09
N LEU A 9 -6.82 5.78 -13.88
CA LEU A 9 -7.13 7.13 -13.40
C LEU A 9 -5.89 8.02 -13.33
N PHE A 10 -4.80 7.46 -12.81
CA PHE A 10 -3.49 8.10 -12.79
C PHE A 10 -3.05 8.47 -14.22
N ASN A 11 -3.13 7.52 -15.15
CA ASN A 11 -2.83 7.75 -16.56
C ASN A 11 -3.77 8.80 -17.16
N TYR A 12 -5.05 8.86 -16.79
CA TYR A 12 -5.97 9.87 -17.32
C TYR A 12 -5.59 11.30 -16.90
N ILE A 13 -5.23 11.50 -15.63
CA ILE A 13 -4.77 12.79 -15.10
C ILE A 13 -3.47 13.21 -15.79
N ARG A 14 -2.56 12.25 -16.00
CA ARG A 14 -1.19 12.50 -16.48
C ARG A 14 -0.99 12.42 -17.99
N ALA A 15 -1.81 11.69 -18.75
CA ALA A 15 -1.58 11.42 -20.17
C ALA A 15 -1.84 12.62 -21.08
N ARG A 16 -2.58 13.61 -20.60
CA ARG A 16 -2.84 14.86 -21.33
C ARG A 16 -2.28 16.03 -20.53
N GLU A 17 -1.36 16.78 -21.13
CA GLU A 17 -0.72 17.96 -20.52
C GLU A 17 -1.73 18.98 -20.00
N LEU A 18 -2.86 19.14 -20.71
CA LEU A 18 -3.95 20.00 -20.27
C LEU A 18 -4.61 19.49 -18.98
N ASN A 19 -4.88 18.18 -18.89
CA ASN A 19 -5.47 17.59 -17.69
C ASN A 19 -4.53 17.70 -16.50
N HIS A 20 -3.23 17.46 -16.73
CA HIS A 20 -2.23 17.55 -15.69
C HIS A 20 -2.10 18.97 -15.13
N ARG A 21 -2.03 19.99 -16.01
CA ARG A 21 -2.00 21.40 -15.59
C ARG A 21 -3.27 21.81 -14.84
N LYS A 22 -4.46 21.41 -15.31
CA LYS A 22 -5.72 21.68 -14.61
C LYS A 22 -5.74 21.02 -13.23
N PHE A 23 -5.30 19.77 -13.13
CA PHE A 23 -5.24 19.07 -11.86
C PHE A 23 -4.26 19.77 -10.89
N LYS A 24 -3.09 20.20 -11.35
CA LYS A 24 -2.16 20.97 -10.49
C LYS A 24 -2.75 22.31 -10.02
N SER A 25 -3.50 23.01 -10.87
CA SER A 25 -4.23 24.23 -10.46
C SER A 25 -5.21 23.91 -9.34
N LEU A 26 -6.02 22.86 -9.52
CA LEU A 26 -6.98 22.40 -8.51
C LEU A 26 -6.28 22.06 -7.19
N LEU A 27 -5.14 21.35 -7.24
CA LEU A 27 -4.37 21.02 -6.04
C LEU A 27 -3.89 22.27 -5.28
N GLN A 28 -3.47 23.31 -6.02
CA GLN A 28 -3.05 24.58 -5.43
C GLN A 28 -4.23 25.34 -4.83
N GLU A 29 -5.37 25.38 -5.54
CA GLU A 29 -6.60 26.03 -5.08
C GLU A 29 -7.14 25.40 -3.80
N LEU A 30 -7.05 24.08 -3.68
CA LEU A 30 -7.51 23.33 -2.49
C LEU A 30 -6.48 23.28 -1.35
N ASN A 31 -5.32 23.92 -1.49
CA ASN A 31 -4.18 23.78 -0.55
C ASN A 31 -3.88 22.31 -0.23
N SER A 32 -3.88 21.47 -1.26
CA SER A 32 -3.76 20.01 -1.11
C SER A 32 -2.42 19.62 -0.49
N HIS A 33 -2.41 18.51 0.24
CA HIS A 33 -1.19 17.98 0.88
C HIS A 33 -0.05 17.71 -0.14
N TYR A 34 -0.41 17.40 -1.39
CA TYR A 34 0.54 17.23 -2.47
C TYR A 34 0.24 18.18 -3.63
N SER A 35 1.30 18.76 -4.21
CA SER A 35 1.21 19.69 -5.35
C SER A 35 1.15 19.01 -6.73
N ASP A 36 1.29 17.68 -6.78
CA ASP A 36 1.24 16.87 -8.00
C ASP A 36 1.12 15.38 -7.68
N VAL A 37 0.60 14.57 -8.61
CA VAL A 37 0.67 13.10 -8.52
C VAL A 37 2.07 12.62 -8.97
N LEU A 38 2.68 11.66 -8.24
CA LEU A 38 4.07 11.22 -8.46
C LEU A 38 4.26 10.48 -9.78
N LEU A 39 5.13 10.95 -10.68
CA LEU A 39 5.63 10.12 -11.77
C LEU A 39 6.74 9.17 -11.26
N HIS A 40 6.73 7.93 -11.78
CA HIS A 40 7.76 6.92 -11.52
C HIS A 40 9.19 7.49 -11.59
N THR A 41 9.93 7.41 -10.48
CA THR A 41 11.40 7.43 -10.48
C THR A 41 11.92 6.00 -10.36
N ALA A 42 13.16 5.77 -10.81
CA ALA A 42 13.68 4.47 -11.26
C ALA A 42 13.82 3.35 -10.20
N VAL A 43 13.30 3.50 -8.97
CA VAL A 43 13.28 2.44 -7.94
C VAL A 43 11.91 1.75 -7.94
N ARG A 44 11.79 0.75 -8.82
CA ARG A 44 10.53 0.25 -9.41
C ARG A 44 9.40 -0.16 -8.45
N TRP A 45 9.65 -0.47 -7.19
CA TRP A 45 8.59 -0.90 -6.26
C TRP A 45 8.41 0.03 -5.06
N LEU A 46 9.48 0.63 -4.51
CA LEU A 46 9.36 1.66 -3.47
C LEU A 46 8.61 2.88 -4.00
N CYS A 47 8.86 3.25 -5.26
CA CYS A 47 8.09 4.30 -5.92
C CYS A 47 6.62 3.90 -6.12
N ARG A 48 6.28 2.61 -6.26
CA ARG A 48 4.87 2.17 -6.35
C ARG A 48 4.11 2.38 -5.04
N GLY A 49 4.78 2.16 -3.90
CA GLY A 49 4.19 2.46 -2.59
C GLY A 49 3.90 3.95 -2.42
N LYS A 50 4.84 4.82 -2.79
CA LYS A 50 4.64 6.28 -2.73
C LYS A 50 3.58 6.78 -3.71
N VAL A 51 3.51 6.21 -4.91
CA VAL A 51 2.43 6.52 -5.86
C VAL A 51 1.08 6.12 -5.28
N LEU A 52 0.98 4.95 -4.66
CA LEU A 52 -0.25 4.46 -4.06
C LEU A 52 -0.71 5.34 -2.89
N GLU A 53 0.21 5.66 -1.97
CA GLU A 53 -0.07 6.54 -0.83
C GLU A 53 -0.52 7.92 -1.31
N ARG A 54 0.20 8.53 -2.25
CA ARG A 54 -0.18 9.83 -2.79
C ARG A 54 -1.53 9.82 -3.48
N PHE A 55 -1.81 8.77 -4.26
CA PHE A 55 -3.11 8.61 -4.92
C PHE A 55 -4.23 8.50 -3.88
N TYR A 56 -4.03 7.76 -2.80
CA TYR A 56 -5.00 7.65 -1.72
C TYR A 56 -5.21 8.99 -0.99
N SER A 57 -4.12 9.72 -0.70
CA SER A 57 -4.17 11.02 -0.03
C SER A 57 -4.86 12.10 -0.86
N LEU A 58 -4.80 12.00 -2.20
CA LEU A 58 -5.45 12.94 -3.14
C LEU A 58 -6.85 12.49 -3.59
N ARG A 59 -7.48 11.54 -2.87
CA ARG A 59 -8.73 10.92 -3.35
C ARG A 59 -9.87 11.91 -3.58
N HIS A 60 -10.00 12.91 -2.71
CA HIS A 60 -11.07 13.91 -2.78
C HIS A 60 -10.87 14.81 -3.99
N GLU A 61 -9.65 15.28 -4.20
CA GLU A 61 -9.24 16.10 -5.33
C GLU A 61 -9.37 15.34 -6.64
N ILE A 62 -9.06 14.05 -6.67
CA ILE A 62 -9.25 13.18 -7.83
C ILE A 62 -10.74 13.05 -8.18
N ILE A 63 -11.60 12.82 -7.18
CA ILE A 63 -13.06 12.72 -7.39
C ILE A 63 -13.61 14.05 -7.94
N LEU A 64 -13.27 15.18 -7.30
CA LEU A 64 -13.67 16.52 -7.73
C LEU A 64 -13.22 16.81 -9.16
N PHE A 65 -11.95 16.54 -9.48
CA PHE A 65 -11.41 16.75 -10.82
C PHE A 65 -12.17 15.97 -11.90
N LEU A 66 -12.56 14.72 -11.61
CA LEU A 66 -13.31 13.89 -12.55
C LEU A 66 -14.74 14.41 -12.77
N GLN A 67 -15.39 14.88 -11.70
CA GLN A 67 -16.71 15.51 -11.75
C GLN A 67 -16.68 16.79 -12.61
N GLU A 68 -15.73 17.69 -12.37
CA GLU A 68 -15.58 18.95 -13.12
C GLU A 68 -15.32 18.72 -14.61
N ASN A 69 -14.58 17.66 -14.95
CA ASN A 69 -14.28 17.29 -16.33
C ASN A 69 -15.38 16.42 -16.98
N LYS A 70 -16.56 16.32 -16.34
CA LYS A 70 -17.74 15.55 -16.79
C LYS A 70 -17.37 14.12 -17.21
N LYS A 71 -16.42 13.52 -16.49
CA LYS A 71 -16.08 12.12 -16.69
C LYS A 71 -17.01 11.24 -15.87
N VAL A 72 -17.36 10.10 -16.44
CA VAL A 72 -18.12 9.07 -15.72
C VAL A 72 -17.29 8.71 -14.49
N LEU A 73 -17.83 8.98 -13.31
CA LEU A 73 -17.30 8.46 -12.06
C LEU A 73 -17.34 6.95 -12.17
N TYR A 74 -16.16 6.33 -12.03
CA TYR A 74 -16.08 4.88 -12.00
C TYR A 74 -16.78 4.38 -10.74
N SER A 75 -17.52 3.28 -10.84
CA SER A 75 -18.26 2.73 -9.70
C SER A 75 -17.33 2.36 -8.53
N GLU A 76 -16.04 2.15 -8.78
CA GLU A 76 -15.04 1.98 -7.74
C GLU A 76 -14.75 3.24 -6.90
N LEU A 77 -14.90 4.45 -7.46
CA LEU A 77 -14.66 5.70 -6.73
C LEU A 77 -15.80 6.05 -5.75
N GLU A 78 -16.98 5.50 -5.99
CA GLU A 78 -18.15 5.58 -5.11
C GLU A 78 -18.21 4.38 -4.14
N ASN A 79 -17.19 3.52 -4.12
CA ASN A 79 -17.20 2.28 -3.38
C ASN A 79 -16.24 2.33 -2.19
N ASP A 80 -16.79 2.46 -0.99
CA ASP A 80 -16.03 2.46 0.26
C ASP A 80 -15.15 1.23 0.44
N SER A 81 -15.63 0.05 0.04
CA SER A 81 -14.85 -1.19 0.12
C SER A 81 -13.60 -1.11 -0.76
N TRP A 82 -13.66 -0.41 -1.90
CA TRP A 82 -12.50 -0.22 -2.76
C TRP A 82 -11.47 0.71 -2.11
N TRP A 83 -11.92 1.83 -1.53
CA TRP A 83 -11.04 2.74 -0.81
C TRP A 83 -10.42 2.11 0.44
N CYS A 84 -11.17 1.29 1.19
CA CYS A 84 -10.65 0.52 2.31
C CYS A 84 -9.53 -0.44 1.90
N ILE A 85 -9.73 -1.18 0.80
CA ILE A 85 -8.69 -2.08 0.28
C ILE A 85 -7.46 -1.27 -0.16
N LEU A 86 -7.65 -0.09 -0.76
CA LEU A 86 -6.56 0.78 -1.18
C LEU A 86 -5.76 1.32 0.02
N ALA A 87 -6.44 1.75 1.08
CA ALA A 87 -5.84 2.17 2.34
C ALA A 87 -5.00 1.05 2.96
N PHE A 88 -5.56 -0.16 3.02
CA PHE A 88 -4.85 -1.36 3.49
C PHE A 88 -3.59 -1.64 2.67
N LEU A 89 -3.68 -1.55 1.33
CA LEU A 89 -2.52 -1.74 0.46
C LEU A 89 -1.46 -0.66 0.67
N CYS A 90 -1.82 0.58 1.01
CA CYS A 90 -0.85 1.62 1.40
C CYS A 90 -0.06 1.17 2.63
N ASP A 91 -0.77 0.77 3.69
CA ASP A 91 -0.16 0.35 4.94
C ASP A 91 0.73 -0.88 4.80
N ILE A 92 0.32 -1.89 4.00
CA ILE A 92 1.14 -3.06 3.71
C ILE A 92 2.37 -2.71 2.87
N THR A 93 2.22 -1.84 1.87
CA THR A 93 3.33 -1.47 1.00
C THR A 93 4.39 -0.67 1.76
N GLU A 94 4.00 0.20 2.68
CA GLU A 94 4.96 0.92 3.53
C GLU A 94 5.70 -0.05 4.46
N LYS A 95 5.01 -1.00 5.10
CA LYS A 95 5.64 -2.06 5.93
C LYS A 95 6.63 -2.92 5.16
N LEU A 96 6.28 -3.31 3.92
CA LEU A 96 7.21 -4.00 3.03
C LEU A 96 8.41 -3.10 2.69
N GLY A 97 8.16 -1.81 2.47
CA GLY A 97 9.17 -0.77 2.26
C GLY A 97 10.15 -0.67 3.42
N GLU A 98 9.65 -0.64 4.66
CA GLU A 98 10.45 -0.63 5.89
C GLU A 98 11.34 -1.86 5.99
N LEU A 99 10.76 -3.06 5.79
CA LEU A 99 11.54 -4.30 5.78
C LEU A 99 12.67 -4.20 4.75
N ASN A 100 12.36 -3.82 3.51
CA ASN A 100 13.36 -3.75 2.47
C ASN A 100 14.46 -2.71 2.74
N ARG A 101 14.11 -1.52 3.25
CA ARG A 101 15.12 -0.54 3.69
C ARG A 101 16.01 -1.15 4.78
N GLY A 102 15.42 -1.93 5.69
CA GLY A 102 16.16 -2.66 6.72
C GLY A 102 17.06 -3.79 6.18
N LEU A 103 16.75 -4.34 5.02
CA LEU A 103 17.55 -5.36 4.32
C LEU A 103 18.59 -4.76 3.36
N GLN A 104 18.43 -3.50 2.97
CA GLN A 104 19.37 -2.78 2.11
C GLN A 104 20.48 -2.11 2.94
N GLY A 105 21.62 -1.84 2.28
CA GLY A 105 22.80 -1.21 2.87
C GLY A 105 24.03 -2.10 2.79
N GLU A 106 25.21 -1.48 2.83
CA GLU A 106 26.49 -2.20 2.86
C GLU A 106 26.74 -2.83 4.24
N ASN A 107 27.56 -3.89 4.30
CA ASN A 107 27.98 -4.56 5.54
C ASN A 107 26.86 -5.18 6.41
N LYS A 108 25.78 -5.70 5.80
CA LYS A 108 24.76 -6.46 6.53
C LYS A 108 25.17 -7.92 6.71
N ILE A 109 25.07 -8.42 7.94
CA ILE A 109 25.29 -9.84 8.24
C ILE A 109 24.05 -10.63 7.83
N ILE A 110 24.24 -11.77 7.16
CA ILE A 110 23.13 -12.63 6.67
C ILE A 110 22.19 -13.04 7.81
N SER A 111 22.74 -13.31 9.01
CA SER A 111 21.95 -13.66 10.19
C SER A 111 21.00 -12.52 10.60
N GLU A 112 21.47 -11.27 10.63
CA GLU A 112 20.64 -10.10 10.94
C GLU A 112 19.52 -9.90 9.90
N MET A 113 19.85 -10.10 8.61
CA MET A 113 18.86 -10.04 7.54
C MET A 113 17.79 -11.13 7.69
N ALA A 114 18.20 -12.35 8.04
CA ALA A 114 17.29 -13.47 8.31
C ALA A 114 16.37 -13.17 9.51
N SER A 115 16.93 -12.67 10.62
CA SER A 115 16.15 -12.29 11.80
C SER A 115 15.10 -11.22 11.46
N LYS A 116 15.42 -10.22 10.63
CA LYS A 116 14.44 -9.21 10.19
C LYS A 116 13.32 -9.80 9.35
N VAL A 117 13.63 -10.74 8.47
CA VAL A 117 12.63 -11.44 7.65
C VAL A 117 11.71 -12.27 8.54
N PHE A 118 12.25 -13.07 9.47
CA PHE A 118 11.45 -13.91 10.36
C PHE A 118 10.60 -13.08 11.32
N ALA A 119 11.15 -12.01 11.89
CA ALA A 119 10.37 -11.07 12.69
C ALA A 119 9.23 -10.43 11.88
N PHE A 120 9.44 -10.16 10.59
CA PHE A 120 8.38 -9.66 9.72
C PHE A 120 7.31 -10.73 9.43
N GLU A 121 7.69 -11.99 9.25
CA GLU A 121 6.73 -13.10 9.13
C GLU A 121 5.84 -13.21 10.37
N ASP A 122 6.41 -13.08 11.57
CA ASP A 122 5.64 -13.12 12.80
C ASP A 122 4.72 -11.90 12.94
N LYS A 123 5.18 -10.72 12.51
CA LYS A 123 4.31 -9.52 12.39
C LYS A 123 3.15 -9.74 11.42
N LEU A 124 3.35 -10.41 10.27
CA LEU A 124 2.26 -10.69 9.34
C LEU A 124 1.18 -11.59 9.95
N LYS A 125 1.57 -12.57 10.78
CA LYS A 125 0.61 -13.39 11.53
C LYS A 125 -0.15 -12.55 12.56
N LEU A 126 0.56 -11.75 13.35
CA LEU A 126 -0.05 -10.83 14.32
C LEU A 126 -1.08 -9.92 13.65
N TYR A 127 -0.71 -9.27 12.55
CA TYR A 127 -1.63 -8.40 11.80
C TYR A 127 -2.87 -9.14 11.30
N SER A 128 -2.73 -10.41 10.92
CA SER A 128 -3.84 -11.25 10.47
C SER A 128 -4.81 -11.54 11.60
N GLU A 129 -4.29 -11.88 12.79
CA GLU A 129 -5.08 -12.13 14.01
C GLU A 129 -5.79 -10.85 14.48
N GLU A 130 -5.11 -9.71 14.47
CA GLU A 130 -5.71 -8.41 14.80
C GLU A 130 -6.86 -8.04 13.86
N ILE A 131 -6.66 -8.15 12.54
CA ILE A 131 -7.70 -7.86 11.56
C ILE A 131 -8.91 -8.80 11.73
N GLN A 132 -8.69 -10.09 12.02
CA GLN A 132 -9.79 -11.02 12.32
C GLN A 132 -10.61 -10.57 13.53
N ASN A 133 -9.96 -9.95 14.52
CA ASN A 133 -10.59 -9.37 15.70
C ASN A 133 -11.03 -7.92 15.50
N SER A 134 -11.05 -7.41 14.25
CA SER A 134 -11.39 -6.03 13.91
C SER A 134 -10.51 -4.96 14.57
N VAL A 135 -9.28 -5.32 14.94
CA VAL A 135 -8.26 -4.44 15.50
C VAL A 135 -7.39 -3.91 14.35
N LEU A 136 -7.27 -2.58 14.26
CA LEU A 136 -6.61 -1.88 13.14
C LEU A 136 -5.42 -1.01 13.58
N ILE A 137 -4.88 -1.22 14.79
CA ILE A 137 -3.84 -0.36 15.38
C ILE A 137 -2.58 -0.23 14.52
N HIS A 138 -2.26 -1.27 13.73
CA HIS A 138 -1.11 -1.27 12.84
C HIS A 138 -1.44 -0.79 11.42
N PHE A 139 -2.66 -0.32 11.17
CA PHE A 139 -3.15 0.11 9.86
C PHE A 139 -3.64 1.56 9.89
N PRO A 140 -2.74 2.54 10.07
CA PRO A 140 -3.12 3.94 10.28
C PRO A 140 -3.86 4.54 9.08
N THR A 141 -3.59 4.10 7.84
CA THR A 141 -4.32 4.58 6.68
C THR A 141 -5.74 4.03 6.66
N VAL A 142 -5.94 2.77 7.08
CA VAL A 142 -7.29 2.18 7.24
C VAL A 142 -8.05 2.84 8.39
N VAL A 143 -7.38 3.17 9.50
CA VAL A 143 -7.99 3.91 10.61
C VAL A 143 -8.46 5.29 10.13
N ARG A 144 -7.62 6.05 9.42
CA ARG A 144 -8.03 7.31 8.80
C ARG A 144 -9.20 7.16 7.84
N ALA A 145 -9.22 6.08 7.03
CA ALA A 145 -10.35 5.80 6.16
C ALA A 145 -11.67 5.75 6.94
N LYS A 146 -11.65 5.10 8.10
CA LYS A 146 -12.82 5.00 8.99
C LYS A 146 -13.20 6.35 9.62
N GLU A 147 -12.21 7.18 9.96
CA GLU A 147 -12.42 8.55 10.45
C GLU A 147 -13.01 9.46 9.36
N ASP A 148 -12.69 9.18 8.10
CA ASP A 148 -13.18 9.88 6.90
C ASP A 148 -14.52 9.29 6.39
N ASP A 149 -15.32 8.68 7.26
CA ASP A 149 -16.63 8.07 6.99
C ASP A 149 -16.65 6.93 5.95
N ILE A 150 -15.50 6.34 5.63
CA ILE A 150 -15.44 5.18 4.73
C ILE A 150 -15.87 3.92 5.50
N ASN A 151 -16.98 3.30 5.08
CA ASN A 151 -17.50 2.13 5.76
C ASN A 151 -16.67 0.86 5.50
N ILE A 152 -16.15 0.25 6.58
CA ILE A 152 -15.43 -1.03 6.53
C ILE A 152 -16.41 -2.16 6.78
N SER A 153 -16.90 -2.80 5.71
CA SER A 153 -17.81 -3.93 5.84
C SER A 153 -17.11 -5.18 6.41
N PRO A 154 -17.85 -6.10 7.08
CA PRO A 154 -17.27 -7.34 7.61
C PRO A 154 -16.54 -8.19 6.56
N GLN A 155 -16.99 -8.16 5.29
CA GLN A 155 -16.34 -8.90 4.22
C GLN A 155 -14.93 -8.38 3.92
N ILE A 156 -14.66 -7.10 4.18
CA ILE A 156 -13.35 -6.49 3.92
C ILE A 156 -12.29 -7.01 4.88
N TYR A 157 -12.62 -7.21 6.15
CA TYR A 157 -11.72 -7.87 7.10
C TYR A 157 -11.32 -9.25 6.58
N GLY A 158 -12.27 -10.05 6.09
CA GLY A 158 -11.98 -11.35 5.48
C GLY A 158 -11.04 -11.27 4.25
N ILE A 159 -11.19 -10.25 3.41
CA ILE A 159 -10.29 -10.01 2.27
C ILE A 159 -8.88 -9.64 2.74
N MET A 160 -8.76 -8.74 3.72
CA MET A 160 -7.47 -8.31 4.28
C MET A 160 -6.74 -9.48 4.95
N THR A 161 -7.44 -10.27 5.77
CA THR A 161 -6.93 -11.49 6.38
C THR A 161 -6.42 -12.47 5.32
N LYS A 162 -7.22 -12.77 4.30
CA LYS A 162 -6.81 -13.69 3.22
C LYS A 162 -5.55 -13.19 2.50
N TYR A 163 -5.46 -11.89 2.25
CA TYR A 163 -4.28 -11.28 1.65
C TYR A 163 -3.03 -11.48 2.53
N LEU A 164 -3.14 -11.24 3.85
CA LEU A 164 -2.05 -11.45 4.80
C LEU A 164 -1.63 -12.91 4.90
N SER A 165 -2.58 -13.85 4.89
CA SER A 165 -2.28 -15.29 4.89
C SER A 165 -1.48 -15.68 3.65
N SER A 166 -1.93 -15.27 2.45
CA SER A 166 -1.19 -15.52 1.22
C SER A 166 0.18 -14.84 1.19
N LEU A 167 0.31 -13.63 1.71
CA LEU A 167 1.59 -12.95 1.82
C LEU A 167 2.55 -13.69 2.76
N THR A 168 2.04 -14.19 3.88
CA THR A 168 2.80 -14.98 4.86
C THR A 168 3.32 -16.29 4.23
N GLU A 169 2.47 -17.00 3.49
CA GLU A 169 2.87 -18.21 2.76
C GLU A 169 3.96 -17.93 1.73
N GLU A 170 3.83 -16.84 0.97
CA GLU A 170 4.84 -16.43 0.00
C GLU A 170 6.18 -16.07 0.64
N PHE A 171 6.17 -15.42 1.81
CA PHE A 171 7.39 -15.18 2.58
C PHE A 171 8.05 -16.48 3.02
N LYS A 172 7.27 -17.38 3.64
CA LYS A 172 7.78 -18.70 4.06
C LYS A 172 8.41 -19.47 2.90
N ARG A 173 7.74 -19.49 1.74
CA ARG A 173 8.23 -20.14 0.52
C ARG A 173 9.50 -19.49 0.00
N ARG A 174 9.53 -18.15 -0.09
CA ARG A 174 10.66 -17.41 -0.67
C ARG A 174 11.92 -17.45 0.20
N PHE A 175 11.77 -17.47 1.52
CA PHE A 175 12.88 -17.45 2.47
C PHE A 175 13.15 -18.81 3.12
N GLN A 176 12.61 -19.89 2.57
CA GLN A 176 12.81 -21.26 3.06
C GLN A 176 14.30 -21.65 3.09
N GLU A 177 15.04 -21.36 2.03
CA GLU A 177 16.48 -21.65 1.97
C GLU A 177 17.29 -20.85 2.98
N LEU A 178 16.89 -19.60 3.22
CA LEU A 178 17.53 -18.75 4.23
C LEU A 178 17.35 -19.35 5.63
N ARG A 179 16.19 -19.94 5.91
CA ARG A 179 15.91 -20.68 7.15
C ARG A 179 16.81 -21.89 7.30
N ASN A 180 16.97 -22.68 6.23
CA ASN A 180 17.83 -23.86 6.24
C ASN A 180 19.29 -23.49 6.51
N LYS A 181 19.80 -22.40 5.91
CA LYS A 181 21.18 -21.93 6.10
C LYS A 181 21.40 -21.25 7.45
N HIS A 182 20.43 -20.48 7.94
CA HIS A 182 20.50 -19.80 9.25
C HIS A 182 20.55 -20.79 10.42
N LEU A 183 19.75 -21.86 10.36
CA LEU A 183 19.78 -22.92 11.37
C LEU A 183 21.18 -23.55 11.44
N ILE A 184 21.78 -23.87 10.28
CA ILE A 184 23.13 -24.44 10.22
C ILE A 184 24.14 -23.50 10.89
N THR A 185 24.16 -22.21 10.55
CA THR A 185 25.13 -21.28 11.15
C THR A 185 24.91 -21.05 12.65
N ALA A 186 23.67 -21.08 13.14
CA ALA A 186 23.35 -20.94 14.56
C ALA A 186 23.74 -22.18 15.38
N PHE A 187 23.82 -23.36 14.75
CA PHE A 187 24.33 -24.59 15.40
C PHE A 187 25.86 -24.63 15.51
N TYR A 188 26.59 -23.85 14.71
CA TYR A 188 28.06 -23.83 14.68
C TYR A 188 28.69 -22.56 15.30
N SER A 189 27.88 -21.69 15.91
CA SER A 189 28.29 -20.47 16.62
C SER A 189 27.98 -20.58 18.10
#